data_AF-A0AAJ0GTR1-F1
#
_entry.id   AF-A0AAJ0GTR1-F1
#
_cell.length_a   1.000
_cell.length_b   1.000
_cell.length_c   1.000
_cell.angle_alpha   90.00
_cell.angle_beta   90.00
_cell.angle_gamma   90.00
#
_symmetry.space_group_name_H-M   'P 1'
#
loop_
_entity.id
_entity.type
_entity.pdbx_description
1 polymer ?
#
loop_
_entity_poly.entity_id
_entity_poly.type
_entity_poly.pdbx_seq_one_letter_code
_entity_poly.pdbx_strand_id
1 'polypeptide(L)'
;MATNSTLKKVALFGLNGQVCTGYKSRQGRRQLSQDEILDVFKGHDAVVLSLNYMAEMQHHNMLVDASLEAGVKRLIPSIWGGRLDLPEALEIFPIAASKGALLDYVKSKALPAPGWSYTAVACGLFHDLCVLTNFYGFDAEVHTATI
;
A
#
# COMPACT_ATOMS: atom_id res chain seq x y z
N MET A 1 23.35 4.76 21.44
CA MET A 1 24.00 4.79 20.12
C MET A 1 22.92 4.68 19.06
N ALA A 2 22.56 5.79 18.42
CA ALA A 2 21.59 5.79 17.32
C ALA A 2 22.29 5.24 16.06
N THR A 3 21.89 4.06 15.60
CA THR A 3 22.36 3.53 14.32
C THR A 3 21.76 4.39 13.21
N ASN A 4 22.60 5.20 12.60
CA ASN A 4 22.26 6.02 11.44
C ASN A 4 22.06 5.09 10.23
N SER A 5 20.90 4.43 10.20
CA SER A 5 20.45 3.56 9.11
C SER A 5 19.83 4.44 8.03
N THR A 6 20.65 5.17 7.30
CA THR A 6 20.20 5.85 6.08
C THR A 6 19.73 4.78 5.10
N LEU A 7 18.42 4.71 4.82
CA LEU A 7 17.86 3.81 3.81
C LEU A 7 18.52 4.14 2.46
N LYS A 8 19.22 3.18 1.83
CA LYS A 8 20.01 3.44 0.62
C LYS A 8 19.28 3.04 -0.66
N LYS A 9 18.27 2.16 -0.59
CA LYS A 9 17.50 1.68 -1.75
C LYS A 9 16.03 1.46 -1.42
N VAL A 10 15.15 2.05 -2.23
CA VAL A 10 13.68 1.95 -2.13
C VAL A 10 13.13 1.32 -3.41
N ALA A 11 12.27 0.31 -3.26
CA ALA A 11 11.47 -0.23 -4.36
C ALA A 11 10.05 0.30 -4.28
N LEU A 12 9.52 0.80 -5.40
CA LEU A 12 8.12 1.17 -5.56
C LEU A 12 7.45 0.13 -6.45
N PHE A 13 6.37 -0.47 -5.95
CA PHE A 13 5.58 -1.46 -6.68
C PHE A 13 4.22 -0.87 -7.04
N GLY A 14 3.97 -0.68 -8.33
CA GLY A 14 2.88 0.16 -8.87
C GLY A 14 1.90 -0.56 -9.79
N LEU A 15 0.80 0.15 -10.06
CA LEU A 15 -0.29 -0.16 -11.00
C LEU A 15 0.20 -0.92 -12.26
N ASN A 16 -0.37 -2.09 -12.52
CA ASN A 16 -0.04 -3.02 -13.62
C ASN A 16 1.23 -3.88 -13.47
N GLY A 17 1.68 -4.15 -12.23
CA GLY A 17 2.87 -4.98 -12.00
C GLY A 17 4.18 -4.29 -12.39
N GLN A 18 4.16 -2.95 -12.48
CA GLN A 18 5.37 -2.16 -12.66
C GLN A 18 6.17 -2.16 -11.36
N VAL A 19 7.46 -2.46 -11.48
CA VAL A 19 8.42 -2.28 -10.41
C VAL A 19 9.36 -1.14 -10.79
N CYS A 20 9.43 -0.13 -9.95
CA CYS A 20 10.38 0.96 -10.07
C CYS A 20 11.44 0.80 -8.97
N THR A 21 12.70 0.51 -9.35
CA THR A 21 13.84 0.37 -8.43
C THR A 21 14.93 1.35 -8.83
N GLY A 22 15.16 2.37 -7.99
CA GLY A 22 15.83 3.58 -8.46
C GLY A 22 15.06 4.21 -9.63
N TYR A 23 15.60 5.24 -10.28
CA TYR A 23 14.93 5.95 -11.39
C TYR A 23 14.69 5.09 -12.66
N LYS A 24 14.79 3.75 -12.57
CA LYS A 24 14.56 2.78 -13.64
C LYS A 24 13.27 2.01 -13.38
N SER A 25 12.28 2.20 -14.25
CA SER A 25 11.07 1.38 -14.30
C SER A 25 11.33 0.09 -15.09
N ARG A 26 11.05 -1.08 -14.51
CA ARG A 26 10.86 -2.33 -15.27
C ARG A 26 9.36 -2.50 -15.52
N GLN A 27 8.93 -2.30 -16.77
CA GLN A 27 7.55 -2.55 -17.18
C GLN A 27 7.36 -4.04 -17.51
N GLY A 28 6.66 -4.78 -16.67
CA GLY A 28 6.17 -6.12 -17.01
C GLY A 28 4.71 -6.05 -17.41
N ARG A 29 4.34 -6.52 -18.62
CA ARG A 29 2.92 -6.68 -19.04
C ARG A 29 2.25 -7.93 -18.47
N ARG A 30 2.89 -8.64 -17.53
CA ARG A 30 2.41 -9.91 -16.97
C ARG A 30 2.52 -9.92 -15.45
N GLN A 31 1.66 -10.72 -14.82
CA GLN A 31 1.72 -10.98 -13.39
C GLN A 31 3.07 -11.62 -13.03
N LEU A 32 3.73 -11.10 -12.00
CA LEU A 32 4.98 -11.65 -11.46
C LEU A 32 4.68 -12.82 -10.54
N SER A 33 5.52 -13.86 -10.56
CA SER A 33 5.47 -14.93 -9.56
C SER A 33 5.99 -14.44 -8.21
N GLN A 34 5.74 -15.21 -7.15
CA GLN A 34 6.25 -14.92 -5.81
C GLN A 34 7.79 -14.83 -5.79
N ASP A 35 8.48 -15.73 -6.50
CA ASP A 35 9.95 -15.74 -6.58
C ASP A 35 10.49 -14.48 -7.30
N GLU A 36 9.80 -14.04 -8.36
CA GLU A 36 10.17 -12.81 -9.09
C GLU A 36 10.01 -11.56 -8.21
N ILE A 37 8.96 -11.51 -7.39
CA ILE A 37 8.73 -10.42 -6.44
C ILE A 37 9.78 -10.42 -5.34
N LEU A 38 10.12 -11.60 -4.81
CA LEU A 38 11.15 -11.77 -3.80
C LEU A 38 12.51 -11.28 -4.32
N ASP A 39 12.87 -11.67 -5.55
CA ASP A 39 14.12 -11.23 -6.20
C ASP A 39 14.17 -9.72 -6.37
N VAL A 40 13.04 -9.12 -6.75
CA VAL A 40 12.89 -7.67 -6.86
C VAL A 40 13.10 -6.96 -5.52
N PHE A 41 12.58 -7.50 -4.42
CA PHE A 41 12.69 -6.87 -3.10
C PHE A 41 14.07 -7.07 -2.47
N LYS A 42 14.80 -8.13 -2.82
CA LYS A 42 16.15 -8.39 -2.31
C LYS A 42 17.08 -7.19 -2.53
N GLY A 43 17.82 -6.86 -1.48
CA GLY A 43 18.79 -5.75 -1.50
C GLY A 43 18.18 -4.35 -1.39
N HIS A 44 16.86 -4.21 -1.19
CA HIS A 44 16.21 -2.95 -0.85
C HIS A 44 16.03 -2.81 0.66
N ASP A 45 16.25 -1.61 1.18
CA ASP A 45 16.02 -1.33 2.60
C ASP A 45 14.55 -1.00 2.88
N ALA A 46 13.82 -0.48 1.89
CA ALA A 46 12.40 -0.16 2.01
C ALA A 46 11.60 -0.51 0.75
N VAL A 47 10.32 -0.84 0.94
CA VAL A 47 9.35 -1.13 -0.11
C VAL A 47 8.11 -0.26 0.09
N VAL A 48 7.62 0.33 -1.00
CA VAL A 48 6.36 1.07 -1.05
C VAL A 48 5.41 0.36 -2.01
N LEU A 49 4.23 0.00 -1.52
CA LEU A 49 3.19 -0.64 -2.30
C LEU A 49 2.13 0.40 -2.71
N SER A 50 1.92 0.56 -4.02
CA SER A 50 0.95 1.49 -4.61
C SER A 50 0.13 0.75 -5.66
N LEU A 51 -0.72 -0.16 -5.20
CA LEU A 51 -1.48 -1.11 -6.03
C LEU A 51 -2.83 -0.51 -6.45
N ASN A 52 -3.40 -0.96 -7.58
CA ASN A 52 -4.86 -0.81 -7.78
C ASN A 52 -5.62 -1.78 -6.87
N TYR A 53 -6.91 -1.51 -6.76
CA TYR A 53 -7.87 -2.34 -6.05
C TYR A 53 -7.81 -3.83 -6.45
N MET A 54 -7.76 -4.15 -7.74
CA MET A 54 -7.75 -5.55 -8.19
C MET A 54 -6.50 -6.32 -7.77
N ALA A 55 -5.32 -5.75 -8.02
CA ALA A 55 -4.05 -6.37 -7.66
C ALA A 55 -3.90 -6.50 -6.14
N GLU A 56 -4.46 -5.55 -5.39
CA GLU A 56 -4.46 -5.60 -3.94
C GLU A 56 -5.27 -6.76 -3.39
N MET A 57 -6.51 -6.97 -3.86
CA MET A 57 -7.32 -8.11 -3.40
C MET A 57 -6.65 -9.45 -3.65
N GLN A 58 -5.82 -9.55 -4.69
CA GLN A 58 -5.20 -10.82 -5.11
C GLN A 58 -3.82 -11.05 -4.48
N HIS A 59 -3.03 -9.99 -4.25
CA HIS A 59 -1.59 -10.15 -4.02
C HIS A 59 -1.06 -9.49 -2.75
N HIS A 60 -1.88 -8.76 -1.98
CA HIS A 60 -1.34 -7.94 -0.91
C HIS A 60 -0.57 -8.73 0.14
N ASN A 61 -1.15 -9.81 0.67
CA ASN A 61 -0.49 -10.62 1.70
C ASN A 61 0.83 -11.23 1.20
N MET A 62 0.84 -11.69 -0.06
CA MET A 62 2.04 -12.22 -0.72
C MET A 62 3.14 -11.15 -0.84
N LEU A 63 2.78 -9.89 -1.14
CA LEU A 63 3.75 -8.78 -1.22
C LEU A 63 4.31 -8.41 0.15
N VAL A 64 3.48 -8.45 1.20
CA VAL A 64 3.92 -8.22 2.59
C VAL A 64 4.90 -9.32 3.01
N ASP A 65 4.54 -10.58 2.78
CA ASP A 65 5.39 -11.74 3.09
C ASP A 65 6.72 -11.69 2.32
N ALA A 66 6.69 -11.41 1.02
CA ALA A 66 7.89 -11.26 0.22
C ALA A 66 8.79 -10.12 0.71
N SER A 67 8.23 -9.02 1.22
CA SER A 67 9.05 -7.92 1.77
C SER A 67 9.80 -8.36 3.04
N LEU A 68 9.14 -9.16 3.88
CA LEU A 68 9.72 -9.69 5.10
C LEU A 68 10.81 -10.73 4.76
N GLU A 69 10.52 -11.66 3.85
CA GLU A 69 11.44 -12.70 3.41
C GLU A 69 12.66 -12.13 2.68
N ALA A 70 12.50 -11.05 1.91
CA ALA A 70 13.61 -10.37 1.23
C ALA A 70 14.55 -9.60 2.17
N GLY A 71 14.23 -9.50 3.47
CA GLY A 71 15.03 -8.77 4.46
C GLY A 71 14.88 -7.24 4.37
N VAL A 72 13.76 -6.75 3.85
CA VAL A 72 13.43 -5.32 3.84
C VAL A 72 13.28 -4.82 5.28
N LYS A 73 13.68 -3.58 5.58
CA LYS A 73 13.60 -3.01 6.94
C LYS A 73 12.34 -2.17 7.17
N ARG A 74 11.84 -1.53 6.11
CA ARG A 74 10.67 -0.65 6.18
C ARG A 74 9.67 -0.91 5.04
N LEU A 75 8.44 -1.25 5.41
CA LEU A 75 7.31 -1.38 4.49
C LEU A 75 6.38 -0.16 4.58
N ILE A 76 5.99 0.39 3.44
CA ILE A 76 4.80 1.24 3.31
C ILE A 76 3.75 0.40 2.57
N PRO A 77 2.79 -0.23 3.28
CA PRO A 77 1.76 -1.03 2.64
C PRO A 77 0.86 -0.13 1.80
N SER A 78 0.07 -0.73 0.90
CA SER A 78 -0.88 -0.02 0.03
C SER A 78 -2.13 0.45 0.78
N ILE A 79 -1.94 1.02 1.97
CA ILE A 79 -2.98 1.60 2.80
C ILE A 79 -2.92 3.10 2.59
N TRP A 80 -3.73 3.55 1.63
CA TRP A 80 -3.93 4.95 1.26
C TRP A 80 -5.42 5.25 1.45
N GLY A 81 -5.76 6.31 2.19
CA GLY A 81 -7.16 6.60 2.51
C GLY A 81 -7.39 7.03 3.95
N GLY A 82 -8.49 6.56 4.51
CA GLY A 82 -8.93 6.85 5.88
C GLY A 82 -8.13 6.12 6.97
N ARG A 83 -8.44 6.47 8.22
CA ARG A 83 -7.86 5.88 9.44
C ARG A 83 -8.53 4.55 9.78
N LEU A 84 -7.97 3.46 9.27
CA LEU A 84 -8.54 2.11 9.40
C LEU A 84 -8.37 1.49 10.81
N ASP A 85 -7.70 2.19 11.71
CA ASP A 85 -7.65 1.87 13.14
C ASP A 85 -8.91 2.33 13.90
N LEU A 86 -9.78 3.11 13.26
CA LEU A 86 -11.04 3.58 13.82
C LEU A 86 -12.21 2.74 13.26
N PRO A 87 -13.05 2.14 14.13
CA PRO A 87 -14.20 1.36 13.69
C PRO A 87 -15.14 2.12 12.74
N GLU A 88 -15.35 3.41 13.01
CA GLU A 88 -16.23 4.27 12.22
C GLU A 88 -15.74 4.40 10.77
N ALA A 89 -14.43 4.40 10.55
CA ALA A 89 -13.87 4.47 9.21
C ALA A 89 -14.10 3.20 8.39
N LEU A 90 -14.26 2.05 9.05
CA LEU A 90 -14.54 0.76 8.40
C LEU A 90 -15.99 0.69 7.89
N GLU A 91 -16.89 1.47 8.47
CA GLU A 91 -18.32 1.50 8.13
C GLU A 91 -18.64 2.45 6.96
N ILE A 92 -17.78 3.45 6.70
CA ILE A 92 -18.02 4.48 5.67
C ILE A 92 -18.00 3.91 4.25
N PHE A 93 -17.23 2.84 3.99
CA PHE A 93 -17.03 2.36 2.62
C PHE A 93 -16.75 0.85 2.54
N PRO A 94 -17.37 0.10 1.59
CA PRO A 94 -17.19 -1.35 1.48
C PRO A 94 -15.73 -1.81 1.34
N ILE A 95 -14.85 -0.97 0.77
CA ILE A 95 -13.42 -1.28 0.62
C ILE A 95 -12.65 -1.11 1.94
N ALA A 96 -13.15 -0.31 2.88
CA ALA A 96 -12.47 -0.03 4.14
C ALA A 96 -12.28 -1.29 4.99
N ALA A 97 -13.26 -2.19 5.03
CA ALA A 97 -13.15 -3.46 5.75
C ALA A 97 -11.99 -4.34 5.22
N SER A 98 -11.86 -4.47 3.90
CA SER A 98 -10.76 -5.23 3.28
C SER A 98 -9.39 -4.61 3.60
N LYS A 99 -9.31 -3.27 3.58
CA LYS A 99 -8.08 -2.55 3.95
C LYS A 99 -7.78 -2.65 5.45
N GLY A 100 -8.80 -2.73 6.31
CA GLY A 100 -8.66 -2.96 7.75
C GLY A 100 -8.07 -4.34 8.03
N ALA A 101 -8.61 -5.39 7.40
CA ALA A 101 -8.07 -6.75 7.49
C ALA A 101 -6.60 -6.82 7.05
N LEU A 102 -6.24 -6.05 6.02
CA LEU A 102 -4.86 -5.90 5.60
C LEU A 102 -3.98 -5.22 6.66
N LEU A 103 -4.45 -4.12 7.26
CA LEU A 103 -3.70 -3.44 8.33
C LEU A 103 -3.42 -4.40 9.49
N ASP A 104 -4.41 -5.22 9.85
CA ASP A 104 -4.28 -6.24 10.90
C ASP A 104 -3.28 -7.34 10.50
N TYR A 105 -3.28 -7.74 9.22
CA TYR A 105 -2.29 -8.66 8.70
C TYR A 105 -0.86 -8.10 8.80
N VAL A 106 -0.64 -6.86 8.38
CA VAL A 106 0.66 -6.18 8.49
C VAL A 106 1.11 -6.06 9.95
N LYS A 107 0.20 -5.69 10.87
CA LYS A 107 0.46 -5.69 12.31
C LYS A 107 0.90 -7.07 12.82
N SER A 108 0.20 -8.13 12.40
CA SER A 108 0.49 -9.50 12.82
C SER A 108 1.89 -9.96 12.41
N LYS A 109 2.40 -9.46 11.27
CA LYS A 109 3.75 -9.74 10.75
C LYS A 109 4.82 -8.88 11.41
N ALA A 110 4.49 -7.65 11.79
CA ALA A 110 5.42 -6.74 12.45
C ALA A 110 5.79 -7.21 13.87
N LEU A 111 4.82 -7.74 14.62
CA LEU A 111 5.01 -8.16 16.02
C LEU A 111 6.16 -9.16 16.23
N PRO A 112 6.27 -10.25 15.46
CA PRO A 112 7.35 -11.24 15.64
C PRO A 112 8.65 -10.91 14.88
N ALA A 113 8.73 -9.80 14.15
CA ALA A 113 9.83 -9.51 13.22
C ALA A 113 10.71 -8.33 13.69
N PRO A 114 11.63 -8.53 14.65
CA PRO A 114 12.52 -7.48 15.11
C PRO A 114 13.41 -6.98 13.97
N GLY A 115 13.40 -5.66 13.73
CA GLY A 115 14.15 -5.02 12.64
C GLY A 115 13.35 -4.79 11.36
N TRP A 116 12.12 -5.31 11.29
CA TRP A 116 11.14 -4.97 10.26
C TRP A 116 10.08 -4.02 10.84
N SER A 117 9.77 -2.96 10.11
CA SER A 117 8.80 -1.95 10.54
C SER A 117 7.89 -1.55 9.39
N TYR A 118 6.70 -1.05 9.70
CA TYR A 118 5.77 -0.55 8.70
C TYR A 118 5.27 0.86 9.00
N THR A 119 4.73 1.53 8.00
CA THR A 119 4.04 2.81 8.14
C THR A 119 2.83 2.84 7.22
N ALA A 120 1.62 2.71 7.77
CA ALA A 120 0.39 2.90 7.03
C ALA A 120 0.07 4.40 6.92
N VAL A 121 -0.27 4.89 5.73
CA VAL A 121 -0.43 6.33 5.47
C VAL A 121 -1.91 6.66 5.29
N ALA A 122 -2.51 7.23 6.33
CA ALA A 122 -3.87 7.75 6.26
C ALA A 122 -3.87 9.18 5.68
N CYS A 123 -3.85 9.30 4.36
CA CYS A 123 -3.83 10.58 3.64
C CYS A 123 -5.22 11.19 3.36
N GLY A 124 -6.30 10.55 3.82
CA GLY A 124 -7.67 10.94 3.50
C GLY A 124 -8.13 10.42 2.14
N LEU A 125 -9.33 10.83 1.74
CA LEU A 125 -9.95 10.42 0.48
C LEU A 125 -9.23 11.07 -0.71
N PHE A 126 -9.11 10.31 -1.81
CA PHE A 126 -8.60 10.83 -3.07
C PHE A 126 -9.61 11.84 -3.65
N HIS A 127 -9.29 13.13 -3.52
CA HIS A 127 -10.22 14.21 -3.80
C HIS A 127 -10.73 14.20 -5.25
N ASP A 128 -9.83 14.01 -6.20
CA ASP A 128 -10.12 13.85 -7.63
C ASP A 128 -11.06 12.67 -7.89
N LEU A 129 -10.77 11.50 -7.33
CA LEU A 129 -11.63 10.32 -7.45
C LEU A 129 -13.01 10.58 -6.86
N CYS A 130 -13.09 11.16 -5.66
CA CYS A 130 -14.35 11.40 -4.97
C CYS A 130 -15.23 12.44 -5.68
N VAL A 131 -14.62 13.44 -6.35
CA VAL A 131 -15.37 14.36 -7.22
C VAL A 131 -15.88 13.62 -8.46
N LEU A 132 -15.04 12.81 -9.12
CA LEU A 132 -15.42 12.07 -10.33
C LEU A 132 -16.51 11.02 -10.09
N THR A 133 -16.53 10.37 -8.93
CA THR A 133 -17.51 9.34 -8.58
C THR A 133 -18.73 9.88 -7.86
N ASN A 134 -18.84 11.20 -7.69
CA ASN A 134 -19.85 11.86 -6.87
C ASN A 134 -19.91 11.28 -5.43
N PHE A 135 -18.76 10.88 -4.89
CA PHE A 135 -18.68 10.31 -3.54
C PHE A 135 -19.01 11.35 -2.46
N TYR A 136 -18.69 12.62 -2.71
CA TYR A 136 -19.02 13.73 -1.80
C TYR A 136 -20.48 14.19 -1.90
N GLY A 137 -21.30 13.64 -2.82
CA GLY A 137 -22.66 14.11 -3.05
C GLY A 137 -22.73 15.51 -3.67
N PHE A 138 -21.73 15.87 -4.47
CA PHE A 138 -21.70 17.09 -5.26
C PHE A 138 -22.40 16.88 -6.60
N ASP A 139 -23.45 17.65 -6.83
CA ASP A 139 -24.00 17.80 -8.17
C ASP A 139 -23.36 19.02 -8.84
N ALA A 140 -22.38 18.75 -9.70
CA ALA A 140 -21.67 19.78 -10.44
C ALA A 140 -22.53 20.45 -11.52
N GLU A 141 -23.60 19.81 -12.01
CA GLU A 141 -24.47 20.39 -13.03
C GLU A 141 -25.37 21.48 -12.45
N VAL A 142 -25.93 21.23 -11.26
CA VAL A 142 -26.80 22.20 -10.57
C VAL A 142 -26.09 23.00 -9.46
N HIS A 143 -24.79 22.80 -9.28
CA HIS A 143 -23.98 23.43 -8.22
C HIS A 143 -24.56 23.21 -6.81
N THR A 144 -24.98 21.99 -6.48
CA THR A 144 -25.50 21.65 -5.14
C THR A 144 -24.65 20.59 -4.44
N ALA A 145 -24.73 20.55 -3.11
CA ALA A 145 -24.06 19.57 -2.27
C ALA A 145 -24.98 19.15 -1.12
N THR A 146 -25.02 17.86 -0.79
CA THR A 146 -25.69 17.36 0.42
C THR A 146 -24.65 17.17 1.52
N ILE A 147 -24.88 17.77 2.70
CA ILE A 147 -24.00 17.69 3.88
C ILE A 147 -24.63 16.77 4.92
#